data_AF-A0A1C7N8X0-F1
#
_entry.id   AF-A0A1C7N8X0-F1
#
_cell.length_a   1.000
_cell.length_b   1.000
_cell.length_c   1.000
_cell.angle_alpha   90.00
_cell.angle_beta   90.00
_cell.angle_gamma   90.00
#
_symmetry.space_group_name_H-M   'P 1'
#
loop_
_entity.id
_entity.type
_entity.pdbx_description
1 polymer ?
#
loop_
_entity_poly.entity_id
_entity_poly.type
_entity_poly.pdbx_seq_one_letter_code
_entity_poly.pdbx_strand_id
1 'polypeptide(L)'
;MTVSADEEAVLQKMLATMNNLREEQSRLAEQIDKFTLSSDANKPAQLSPSTSITAITTDEAVVGTESIPDNSSPFTPSYPSRVILTTYPGQQGIKPLTLNWGAKSPHERGPIVASRHAESIKKRNAIGAYGGSYCIYRALAVAIGDLPSNHRPNFDMTEPVYQVGPHPSWFDPEKIVSLDPFGHIAPSIFKEEYEKGLDVRPTIAITRAHMTMAEMEMSVKNGTLQVDGKIVVNNRGDLSVSKAAVEPVWYLPGVAKRFGIEESLLRRALFEDTGGMYPELITRPDLKVFLPPIGGISIYIFGNPEYISDTSKKLTLRVHDECNGSDVFGSDICTCRPYLIYGIEECAKQAQQGGVGVIVYFRKEGRALGEVTKYLVYNARKRQTGGDTASNYFLRTECIAGVKDMRFQALMPDVLHWLGIKKIDRMMSMSNMKYEAIVGSGIPIVERVPIPEELIPDDSRVEIDAKIAAGYFTSGTALTNEELTQVKGRDWEDIEH
;
A
#
# COMPACT_ATOMS: atom_id res chain seq x y z
N MET A 1 -41.90 55.53 -17.60
CA MET A 1 -42.08 54.37 -16.73
C MET A 1 -41.46 54.73 -15.40
N THR A 2 -42.29 54.97 -14.39
CA THR A 2 -41.87 55.34 -13.03
C THR A 2 -41.42 54.06 -12.30
N VAL A 3 -40.13 53.98 -11.96
CA VAL A 3 -39.57 52.92 -11.10
C VAL A 3 -40.27 53.00 -9.75
N SER A 4 -40.68 51.86 -9.20
CA SER A 4 -41.41 51.84 -7.93
C SER A 4 -40.47 52.23 -6.77
N ALA A 5 -41.01 52.91 -5.75
CA ALA A 5 -40.22 53.37 -4.61
C ALA A 5 -39.48 52.24 -3.86
N ASP A 6 -40.00 51.00 -3.95
CA ASP A 6 -39.36 49.81 -3.38
C ASP A 6 -38.13 49.35 -4.18
N GLU A 7 -38.15 49.45 -5.51
CA GLU A 7 -37.00 49.08 -6.34
C GLU A 7 -35.83 50.07 -6.16
N GLU A 8 -36.13 51.36 -5.97
CA GLU A 8 -35.11 52.38 -5.70
C GLU A 8 -34.47 52.18 -4.31
N ALA A 9 -35.25 51.77 -3.32
CA ALA A 9 -34.74 51.43 -1.99
C ALA A 9 -33.85 50.18 -2.01
N VAL A 10 -34.20 49.16 -2.80
CA VAL A 10 -33.37 47.95 -2.98
C VAL A 10 -32.07 48.29 -3.70
N LEU A 11 -32.12 49.11 -4.75
CA LEU A 11 -30.93 49.53 -5.48
C LEU A 11 -29.97 50.33 -4.58
N GLN A 12 -30.49 51.26 -3.76
CA GLN A 12 -29.68 52.01 -2.81
C GLN A 12 -29.03 51.09 -1.75
N LYS A 13 -29.75 50.07 -1.29
CA LYS A 13 -29.22 49.09 -0.33
C LYS A 13 -28.11 48.23 -0.95
N MET A 14 -28.26 47.83 -2.22
CA MET A 14 -27.20 47.11 -2.95
C MET A 14 -25.98 47.99 -3.18
N LEU A 15 -26.16 49.26 -3.56
CA LEU A 15 -25.08 50.23 -3.73
C LEU A 15 -24.32 50.49 -2.43
N ALA A 16 -25.03 50.64 -1.31
CA ALA A 16 -24.42 50.77 0.01
C ALA A 16 -23.61 49.53 0.41
N THR A 17 -24.14 48.34 0.09
CA THR A 17 -23.44 47.06 0.37
C THR A 17 -22.18 46.93 -0.47
N MET A 18 -22.23 47.30 -1.75
CA MET A 18 -21.07 47.27 -2.64
C MET A 18 -19.99 48.29 -2.22
N ASN A 19 -20.38 49.48 -1.75
CA ASN A 19 -19.44 50.46 -1.24
C ASN A 19 -18.77 49.99 0.06
N ASN A 20 -19.51 49.37 0.99
CA ASN A 20 -18.93 48.76 2.19
C ASN A 20 -17.93 47.65 1.84
N LEU A 21 -18.28 46.75 0.91
CA LEU A 21 -17.37 45.68 0.46
C LEU A 21 -16.09 46.25 -0.17
N ARG A 22 -16.20 47.35 -0.92
CA ARG A 22 -15.05 48.01 -1.54
C ARG A 22 -14.14 48.67 -0.50
N GLU A 23 -14.71 49.32 0.51
CA GLU A 23 -13.95 49.89 1.63
C GLU A 23 -13.26 48.79 2.45
N GLU A 24 -13.94 47.67 2.68
CA GLU A 24 -13.38 46.53 3.40
C GLU A 24 -12.23 45.86 2.64
N GLN A 25 -12.35 45.73 1.31
CA GLN A 25 -11.26 45.27 0.45
C GLN A 25 -10.07 46.23 0.42
N SER A 26 -10.30 47.55 0.37
CA SER A 26 -9.21 48.54 0.49
C SER A 26 -8.53 48.47 1.85
N ARG A 27 -9.29 48.27 2.94
CA ARG A 27 -8.72 48.11 4.29
C ARG A 27 -7.89 46.82 4.42
N LEU A 28 -8.35 45.73 3.81
CA LEU A 28 -7.59 44.47 3.76
C LEU A 28 -6.30 44.62 2.93
N ALA A 29 -6.35 45.34 1.80
CA ALA A 29 -5.16 45.62 1.00
C ALA A 29 -4.12 46.43 1.77
N GLU A 30 -4.54 47.47 2.52
CA GLU A 30 -3.65 48.24 3.40
C GLU A 30 -3.08 47.40 4.55
N GLN A 31 -3.86 46.46 5.09
CA GLN A 31 -3.39 45.53 6.12
C GLN A 31 -2.35 44.54 5.57
N ILE A 32 -2.54 44.07 4.33
CA ILE A 32 -1.59 43.20 3.64
C ILE A 32 -0.31 43.97 3.35
N ASP A 33 -0.37 45.21 2.84
CA ASP A 33 0.83 46.02 2.59
C ASP A 33 1.61 46.34 3.87
N LYS A 34 0.93 46.58 5.00
CA LYS A 34 1.57 46.70 6.32
C LYS A 34 2.23 45.40 6.79
N PHE A 35 1.66 44.24 6.43
CA PHE A 35 2.26 42.93 6.70
C PHE A 35 3.51 42.68 5.82
N THR A 36 3.47 43.08 4.55
CA THR A 36 4.60 42.92 3.63
C THR A 36 5.78 43.82 4.02
N LEU A 37 5.50 45.07 4.43
CA LEU A 37 6.52 46.05 4.85
C LEU A 37 7.14 45.77 6.24
N SER A 38 6.57 44.87 7.03
CA SER A 38 7.13 44.47 8.34
C SER A 38 7.95 43.17 8.31
N SER A 39 8.09 42.54 7.14
CA SER A 39 8.75 41.23 6.99
C SER A 39 10.25 41.25 6.61
N ASP A 40 10.84 42.44 6.37
CA ASP A 40 12.29 42.59 6.16
C ASP A 40 13.04 42.89 7.47
N ALA A 41 13.04 41.94 8.41
CA ALA A 41 14.06 41.81 9.46
C ALA A 41 13.92 40.48 10.23
N ASN A 42 14.85 39.55 9.97
CA ASN A 42 15.35 38.46 10.82
C ASN A 42 14.53 37.94 12.04
N LYS A 43 14.24 36.61 11.97
CA LYS A 43 13.83 35.59 13.00
C LYS A 43 12.33 35.27 13.11
N PRO A 44 11.92 33.97 13.02
CA PRO A 44 10.54 33.60 13.27
C PRO A 44 10.29 33.29 14.76
N ALA A 45 9.30 33.97 15.32
CA ALA A 45 8.64 33.61 16.57
C ALA A 45 7.39 32.73 16.27
N GLN A 46 7.19 31.70 17.09
CA GLN A 46 6.03 30.81 17.06
C GLN A 46 4.73 31.56 17.36
N LEU A 47 3.71 31.42 16.51
CA LEU A 47 2.32 31.71 16.86
C LEU A 47 1.41 30.66 16.20
N SER A 48 0.74 29.88 17.05
CA SER A 48 -0.34 28.97 16.68
C SER A 48 -1.67 29.69 16.91
N PRO A 49 -2.69 29.58 16.03
CA PRO A 49 -4.01 30.12 16.31
C PRO A 49 -4.86 29.12 17.10
N SER A 50 -5.29 29.52 18.30
CA SER A 50 -6.37 28.86 19.04
C SER A 50 -7.71 29.52 18.70
N THR A 51 -8.75 28.71 18.47
CA THR A 51 -10.13 29.08 18.84
C THR A 51 -10.89 27.84 19.30
N SER A 52 -11.56 28.04 20.42
CA SER A 52 -12.10 27.06 21.34
C SER A 52 -13.46 26.51 20.90
N ILE A 53 -13.75 25.25 21.26
CA ILE A 53 -15.12 24.77 21.48
C ILE A 53 -15.18 24.10 22.84
N THR A 54 -16.12 24.60 23.63
CA THR A 54 -16.46 24.32 25.02
C THR A 54 -16.92 22.87 25.22
N ALA A 55 -16.39 22.17 26.22
CA ALA A 55 -16.91 20.92 26.72
C ALA A 55 -17.23 21.02 28.23
N ILE A 56 -18.30 20.33 28.57
CA ILE A 56 -19.15 20.39 29.76
C ILE A 56 -18.45 19.84 31.01
N THR A 57 -18.77 20.45 32.16
CA THR A 57 -18.36 20.06 33.52
C THR A 57 -19.03 18.75 33.99
N THR A 58 -18.27 17.82 34.61
CA THR A 58 -18.48 17.36 36.01
C THR A 58 -17.48 16.25 36.43
N ASP A 59 -16.90 16.50 37.60
CA ASP A 59 -16.40 15.63 38.70
C ASP A 59 -15.23 14.63 38.59
N GLU A 60 -14.23 14.97 39.42
CA GLU A 60 -13.40 14.15 40.31
C GLU A 60 -12.57 12.98 39.74
N ALA A 61 -11.29 13.27 39.49
CA ALA A 61 -10.21 12.32 39.78
C ALA A 61 -8.87 13.03 40.06
N VAL A 62 -8.52 13.04 41.35
CA VAL A 62 -7.18 12.99 41.97
C VAL A 62 -6.00 13.59 41.19
N VAL A 63 -5.55 14.74 41.70
CA VAL A 63 -4.27 15.41 41.39
C VAL A 63 -3.09 14.47 41.68
N GLY A 64 -2.41 14.03 40.62
CA GLY A 64 -1.01 13.61 40.65
C GLY A 64 -0.16 14.72 40.06
N THR A 65 0.66 15.38 40.86
CA THR A 65 1.62 16.39 40.40
C THR A 65 2.77 15.71 39.65
N GLU A 66 2.65 15.61 38.34
CA GLU A 66 3.81 15.52 37.45
C GLU A 66 3.88 16.79 36.62
N SER A 67 4.97 17.53 36.79
CA SER A 67 5.31 18.71 36.00
C SER A 67 5.43 18.34 34.53
N ILE A 68 4.67 19.04 33.67
CA ILE A 68 4.90 19.07 32.23
C ILE A 68 6.36 19.53 32.02
N PRO A 69 7.23 18.77 31.34
CA PRO A 69 8.58 19.22 31.07
C PRO A 69 8.51 20.44 30.13
N ASP A 70 9.10 21.53 30.59
CA ASP A 70 9.27 22.77 29.82
C ASP A 70 10.04 22.47 28.53
N ASN A 71 9.35 22.50 27.39
CA ASN A 71 9.88 22.10 26.08
C ASN A 71 10.68 23.25 25.45
N SER A 72 11.51 23.91 26.25
CA SER A 72 12.37 25.04 25.87
C SER A 72 13.84 24.64 25.68
N SER A 73 14.14 23.33 25.61
CA SER A 73 15.47 22.87 25.23
C SER A 73 15.74 23.16 23.75
N PRO A 74 16.82 23.86 23.38
CA PRO A 74 17.13 24.12 21.98
C PRO A 74 17.30 22.80 21.23
N PHE A 75 16.59 22.68 20.11
CA PHE A 75 16.69 21.54 19.19
C PHE A 75 18.17 21.27 18.88
N THR A 76 18.69 20.17 19.42
CA THR A 76 20.07 19.75 19.16
C THR A 76 20.02 18.72 18.04
N PRO A 77 20.53 19.04 16.83
CA PRO A 77 20.43 18.13 15.70
C PRO A 77 21.14 16.80 16.01
N SER A 78 20.40 15.71 15.88
CA SER A 78 20.87 14.33 16.16
C SER A 78 21.88 13.80 15.11
N TYR A 79 22.20 14.59 14.09
CA TYR A 79 23.10 14.18 13.02
C TYR A 79 24.55 14.60 13.28
N PRO A 80 25.54 13.75 12.95
CA PRO A 80 26.93 14.18 12.93
C PRO A 80 27.10 15.28 11.86
N SER A 81 28.00 16.23 12.11
CA SER A 81 28.30 17.31 11.16
C SER A 81 28.78 16.82 9.79
N ARG A 82 29.37 15.62 9.74
CA ARG A 82 29.86 14.98 8.52
C ARG A 82 28.84 14.02 7.93
N VAL A 83 28.40 14.30 6.71
CA VAL A 83 27.63 13.37 5.89
C VAL A 83 28.56 12.34 5.26
N ILE A 84 28.30 11.06 5.52
CA ILE A 84 29.01 9.96 4.87
C ILE A 84 28.25 9.58 3.59
N LEU A 85 28.81 9.93 2.43
CA LEU A 85 28.33 9.48 1.14
C LEU A 85 29.02 8.17 0.78
N THR A 86 28.24 7.11 0.61
CA THR A 86 28.72 5.77 0.24
C THR A 86 28.30 5.40 -1.18
N THR A 87 28.25 6.43 -2.02
CA THR A 87 27.74 6.42 -3.39
C THR A 87 28.73 5.78 -4.36
N TYR A 88 30.04 5.84 -4.13
CA TYR A 88 31.02 5.27 -5.06
C TYR A 88 31.63 3.96 -4.55
N PRO A 89 31.95 3.00 -5.42
CA PRO A 89 32.60 1.76 -5.03
C PRO A 89 34.07 2.04 -4.68
N GLY A 90 34.68 1.16 -3.87
CA GLY A 90 36.12 1.24 -3.58
C GLY A 90 36.56 2.43 -2.69
N GLN A 91 35.62 3.19 -2.11
CA GLN A 91 35.95 4.18 -1.09
C GLN A 91 36.65 3.50 0.10
N GLN A 92 37.78 4.06 0.55
CA GLN A 92 38.56 3.46 1.63
C GLN A 92 37.71 3.26 2.90
N GLY A 93 37.77 2.04 3.44
CA GLY A 93 37.03 1.65 4.63
C GLY A 93 35.56 1.27 4.38
N ILE A 94 35.07 1.29 3.14
CA ILE A 94 33.76 0.74 2.76
C ILE A 94 33.95 -0.68 2.25
N LYS A 95 33.41 -1.65 2.98
CA LYS A 95 33.46 -3.07 2.64
C LYS A 95 32.08 -3.68 2.89
N PRO A 96 31.21 -3.69 1.86
CA PRO A 96 29.89 -4.30 1.94
C PRO A 96 29.96 -5.76 2.38
N LEU A 97 28.95 -6.20 3.13
CA LEU A 97 28.78 -7.62 3.42
C LEU A 97 28.45 -8.38 2.13
N THR A 98 29.09 -9.53 1.94
CA THR A 98 28.76 -10.43 0.84
C THR A 98 27.32 -10.92 1.01
N LEU A 99 26.58 -10.99 -0.11
CA LEU A 99 25.22 -11.51 -0.15
C LEU A 99 25.09 -12.55 -1.26
N ASN A 100 24.82 -13.80 -0.88
CA ASN A 100 24.67 -14.93 -1.80
C ASN A 100 23.17 -15.25 -1.95
N TRP A 101 22.48 -14.57 -2.86
CA TRP A 101 21.05 -14.76 -3.09
C TRP A 101 20.72 -16.22 -3.45
N GLY A 102 19.69 -16.80 -2.84
CA GLY A 102 19.30 -18.21 -3.03
C GLY A 102 20.12 -19.23 -2.20
N ALA A 103 21.11 -18.81 -1.42
CA ALA A 103 21.83 -19.75 -0.55
C ALA A 103 20.89 -20.39 0.52
N LYS A 104 21.12 -21.68 0.80
CA LYS A 104 20.26 -22.47 1.70
C LYS A 104 20.38 -22.08 3.15
N SER A 105 21.60 -21.82 3.60
CA SER A 105 21.86 -21.37 4.96
C SER A 105 21.71 -19.85 5.03
N PRO A 106 20.95 -19.32 6.01
CA PRO A 106 20.87 -17.87 6.22
C PRO A 106 22.23 -17.19 6.41
N HIS A 107 23.16 -17.85 7.11
CA HIS A 107 24.51 -17.31 7.35
C HIS A 107 25.36 -17.29 6.08
N GLU A 108 25.21 -18.30 5.21
CA GLU A 108 25.89 -18.34 3.90
C GLU A 108 25.29 -17.29 2.95
N ARG A 109 23.97 -17.10 3.01
CA ARG A 109 23.25 -16.06 2.28
C ARG A 109 23.73 -14.67 2.72
N GLY A 110 23.86 -14.46 4.03
CA GLY A 110 24.19 -13.18 4.66
C GLY A 110 22.97 -12.31 4.97
N PRO A 111 23.06 -11.37 5.94
CA PRO A 111 21.96 -10.47 6.26
C PRO A 111 21.77 -9.41 5.18
N ILE A 112 20.55 -8.88 5.05
CA ILE A 112 20.34 -7.62 4.36
C ILE A 112 20.67 -6.50 5.34
N VAL A 113 21.42 -5.50 4.87
CA VAL A 113 21.75 -4.31 5.64
C VAL A 113 21.63 -3.09 4.74
N ALA A 114 20.55 -2.32 4.92
CA ALA A 114 20.34 -1.02 4.27
C ALA A 114 20.62 0.18 5.19
N SER A 115 20.82 -0.09 6.49
CA SER A 115 20.93 0.96 7.51
C SER A 115 22.13 1.88 7.32
N ARG A 116 21.90 3.16 7.67
CA ARG A 116 22.91 4.22 7.68
C ARG A 116 23.53 4.47 9.06
N HIS A 117 23.25 3.61 10.05
CA HIS A 117 23.90 3.68 11.36
C HIS A 117 25.42 3.62 11.23
N ALA A 118 26.16 4.28 12.13
CA ALA A 118 27.62 4.44 12.02
C ALA A 118 28.40 3.12 11.85
N GLU A 119 27.99 2.07 12.56
CA GLU A 119 28.61 0.73 12.48
C GLU A 119 28.19 -0.07 11.23
N SER A 120 27.09 0.33 10.57
CA SER A 120 26.50 -0.37 9.43
C SER A 120 26.78 0.30 8.08
N ILE A 121 26.93 1.62 8.03
CA ILE A 121 27.02 2.40 6.78
C ILE A 121 28.18 1.97 5.88
N LYS A 122 29.29 1.52 6.47
CA LYS A 122 30.46 1.01 5.76
C LYS A 122 30.32 -0.45 5.29
N LYS A 123 29.34 -1.18 5.84
CA LYS A 123 29.08 -2.61 5.62
C LYS A 123 27.78 -2.90 4.87
N ARG A 124 26.95 -1.89 4.61
CA ARG A 124 25.67 -2.04 3.92
C ARG A 124 25.84 -2.75 2.58
N ASN A 125 24.90 -3.65 2.27
CA ASN A 125 24.86 -4.43 1.05
C ASN A 125 23.56 -4.25 0.24
N ALA A 126 22.70 -3.31 0.67
CA ALA A 126 21.47 -2.96 -0.02
C ALA A 126 21.33 -1.44 -0.23
N ILE A 127 20.62 -1.09 -1.30
CA ILE A 127 20.18 0.26 -1.66
C ILE A 127 18.82 0.51 -1.01
N GLY A 128 18.50 1.77 -0.68
CA GLY A 128 17.21 2.14 -0.09
C GLY A 128 17.23 2.16 1.44
N ALA A 129 16.08 1.87 2.05
CA ALA A 129 15.89 1.88 3.49
C ALA A 129 14.83 0.86 3.93
N TYR A 130 14.92 0.39 5.17
CA TYR A 130 13.84 -0.38 5.81
C TYR A 130 12.61 0.51 6.05
N GLY A 131 11.44 -0.12 6.20
CA GLY A 131 10.16 0.57 6.46
C GLY A 131 9.27 0.72 5.22
N GLY A 132 9.70 0.23 4.05
CA GLY A 132 9.00 0.44 2.77
C GLY A 132 8.61 1.91 2.56
N SER A 133 7.37 2.18 2.17
CA SER A 133 6.82 3.54 2.01
C SER A 133 6.87 4.41 3.28
N TYR A 134 7.08 3.84 4.46
CA TYR A 134 7.12 4.57 5.73
C TYR A 134 8.51 5.11 6.10
N CYS A 135 9.55 4.77 5.34
CA CYS A 135 10.92 5.17 5.66
C CYS A 135 11.10 6.70 5.68
N ILE A 136 10.32 7.44 4.89
CA ILE A 136 10.34 8.91 4.84
C ILE A 136 9.77 9.51 6.13
N TYR A 137 8.66 8.98 6.65
CA TYR A 137 8.10 9.40 7.94
C TYR A 137 9.06 9.13 9.09
N ARG A 138 9.76 7.98 9.06
CA ARG A 138 10.83 7.71 10.03
C ARG A 138 11.95 8.76 9.93
N ALA A 139 12.34 9.16 8.73
CA ALA A 139 13.36 10.19 8.54
C ALA A 139 12.92 11.55 9.10
N LEU A 140 11.64 11.92 8.92
CA LEU A 140 11.05 13.13 9.51
C LEU A 140 11.03 13.07 11.04
N ALA A 141 10.61 11.94 11.62
CA ALA A 141 10.64 11.73 13.07
C ALA A 141 12.06 11.90 13.65
N VAL A 142 13.09 11.43 12.94
CA VAL A 142 14.48 11.69 13.32
C VAL A 142 14.86 13.16 13.18
N ALA A 143 14.42 13.81 12.12
CA ALA A 143 14.72 15.21 11.84
C ALA A 143 14.09 16.18 12.84
N ILE A 144 12.93 15.86 13.42
CA ILE A 144 12.27 16.68 14.45
C ILE A 144 12.64 16.31 15.88
N GLY A 145 13.40 15.21 16.07
CA GLY A 145 13.90 14.77 17.37
C GLY A 145 13.04 13.74 18.09
N ASP A 146 11.88 13.37 17.55
CA ASP A 146 10.99 12.34 18.11
C ASP A 146 11.63 10.94 18.12
N LEU A 147 12.59 10.70 17.21
CA LEU A 147 13.36 9.47 17.16
C LEU A 147 14.87 9.76 17.14
N PRO A 148 15.68 9.25 18.07
CA PRO A 148 17.12 9.40 18.00
C PRO A 148 17.69 8.83 16.68
N SER A 149 18.64 9.52 16.06
CA SER A 149 19.23 9.08 14.77
C SER A 149 19.95 7.73 14.85
N ASN A 150 20.43 7.38 16.05
CA ASN A 150 21.08 6.12 16.39
C ASN A 150 20.14 5.10 17.03
N HIS A 151 18.82 5.36 17.07
CA HIS A 151 17.85 4.47 17.69
C HIS A 151 17.91 3.07 17.09
N ARG A 152 18.22 2.10 17.95
CA ARG A 152 18.22 0.66 17.65
C ARG A 152 16.94 0.03 18.18
N PRO A 153 16.10 -0.57 17.33
CA PRO A 153 14.90 -1.25 17.80
C PRO A 153 15.23 -2.41 18.76
N ASN A 154 14.36 -2.68 19.74
CA ASN A 154 14.40 -3.94 20.47
C ASN A 154 13.51 -4.96 19.74
N PHE A 155 14.08 -6.10 19.37
CA PHE A 155 13.37 -7.20 18.71
C PHE A 155 13.12 -8.40 19.65
N ASP A 156 13.41 -8.28 20.94
CA ASP A 156 13.05 -9.31 21.93
C ASP A 156 11.54 -9.54 21.94
N MET A 157 11.11 -10.81 21.99
CA MET A 157 9.70 -11.20 22.02
C MET A 157 8.90 -10.78 20.77
N THR A 158 9.58 -10.59 19.63
CA THR A 158 8.95 -10.27 18.34
C THR A 158 8.94 -11.45 17.37
N GLU A 159 9.22 -12.66 17.85
CA GLU A 159 9.29 -13.86 17.03
C GLU A 159 7.94 -14.17 16.37
N PRO A 160 7.93 -14.72 15.14
CA PRO A 160 6.72 -15.15 14.45
C PRO A 160 5.85 -16.09 15.30
N VAL A 161 4.54 -15.83 15.34
CA VAL A 161 3.58 -16.67 16.10
C VAL A 161 3.28 -18.04 15.47
N TYR A 162 3.83 -18.30 14.29
CA TYR A 162 3.92 -19.63 13.67
C TYR A 162 5.12 -19.67 12.73
N GLN A 163 5.63 -20.88 12.47
CA GLN A 163 6.73 -21.08 11.56
C GLN A 163 6.24 -21.08 10.10
N VAL A 164 6.96 -20.38 9.24
CA VAL A 164 6.79 -20.46 7.78
C VAL A 164 8.11 -20.97 7.22
N GLY A 165 8.02 -21.97 6.34
CA GLY A 165 9.18 -22.56 5.68
C GLY A 165 10.24 -23.16 6.63
N PRO A 166 11.47 -23.36 6.14
CA PRO A 166 11.91 -23.02 4.79
C PRO A 166 11.24 -23.90 3.73
N HIS A 167 10.89 -23.29 2.59
CA HIS A 167 10.38 -24.02 1.43
C HIS A 167 11.46 -24.10 0.35
N PRO A 168 11.46 -25.15 -0.52
CA PRO A 168 12.47 -25.28 -1.58
C PRO A 168 12.59 -24.04 -2.49
N SER A 169 11.48 -23.33 -2.71
CA SER A 169 11.39 -22.08 -3.46
C SER A 169 12.25 -20.94 -2.88
N TRP A 170 12.58 -20.96 -1.60
CA TRP A 170 13.39 -19.91 -0.95
C TRP A 170 14.85 -19.96 -1.38
N PHE A 171 15.29 -21.13 -1.86
CA PHE A 171 16.67 -21.40 -2.25
C PHE A 171 16.86 -21.38 -3.76
N ASP A 172 15.79 -21.14 -4.52
CA ASP A 172 15.85 -20.90 -5.95
C ASP A 172 15.98 -19.39 -6.17
N PRO A 173 17.12 -18.90 -6.69
CA PRO A 173 17.38 -17.47 -6.85
C PRO A 173 16.45 -16.80 -7.86
N GLU A 174 15.67 -17.57 -8.63
CA GLU A 174 14.75 -17.05 -9.66
C GLU A 174 13.28 -17.10 -9.22
N LYS A 175 12.94 -17.87 -8.19
CA LYS A 175 11.55 -17.99 -7.69
C LYS A 175 11.13 -16.80 -6.85
N ILE A 176 12.01 -16.32 -5.99
CA ILE A 176 11.76 -15.18 -5.09
C ILE A 176 12.82 -14.12 -5.33
N VAL A 177 12.40 -12.99 -5.89
CA VAL A 177 13.24 -11.86 -6.27
C VAL A 177 12.72 -10.52 -5.74
N SER A 178 11.49 -10.46 -5.19
CA SER A 178 10.87 -9.21 -4.68
C SER A 178 10.55 -9.16 -3.19
N LEU A 179 10.98 -10.15 -2.40
CA LEU A 179 10.96 -10.14 -0.93
C LEU A 179 12.16 -10.89 -0.35
N ASP A 180 12.47 -10.70 0.94
CA ASP A 180 13.50 -11.48 1.65
C ASP A 180 12.89 -12.76 2.25
N PRO A 181 13.26 -13.97 1.78
CA PRO A 181 12.70 -15.21 2.31
C PRO A 181 12.93 -15.42 3.81
N PHE A 182 14.02 -14.85 4.36
CA PHE A 182 14.37 -14.93 5.78
C PHE A 182 13.91 -13.71 6.59
N GLY A 183 13.17 -12.78 5.98
CA GLY A 183 12.84 -11.48 6.56
C GLY A 183 12.08 -11.53 7.89
N HIS A 184 11.33 -12.61 8.16
CA HIS A 184 10.55 -12.83 9.39
C HIS A 184 11.36 -13.35 10.56
N ILE A 185 12.56 -13.86 10.31
CA ILE A 185 13.44 -14.47 11.31
C ILE A 185 14.84 -13.83 11.32
N ALA A 186 15.07 -12.81 10.49
CA ALA A 186 16.36 -12.12 10.37
C ALA A 186 16.90 -11.60 11.73
N PRO A 187 16.09 -10.97 12.61
CA PRO A 187 16.60 -10.51 13.91
C PRO A 187 17.09 -11.65 14.82
N SER A 188 16.43 -12.81 14.77
CA SER A 188 16.79 -13.98 15.56
C SER A 188 18.03 -14.69 15.01
N ILE A 189 18.13 -14.80 13.68
CA ILE A 189 19.26 -15.45 13.01
C ILE A 189 20.54 -14.63 13.19
N PHE A 190 20.48 -13.32 12.97
CA PHE A 190 21.65 -12.43 12.98
C PHE A 190 21.77 -11.66 14.29
N LYS A 191 21.34 -12.27 15.41
CA LYS A 191 21.35 -11.64 16.73
C LYS A 191 22.76 -11.25 17.16
N GLU A 192 23.74 -12.12 16.91
CA GLU A 192 25.14 -11.86 17.26
C GLU A 192 25.72 -10.68 16.46
N GLU A 193 25.44 -10.60 15.15
CA GLU A 193 25.84 -9.46 14.33
C GLU A 193 25.12 -8.18 14.76
N TYR A 194 23.86 -8.29 15.17
CA TYR A 194 23.09 -7.18 15.70
C TYR A 194 23.70 -6.63 16.99
N GLU A 195 24.05 -7.49 17.93
CA GLU A 195 24.72 -7.13 19.18
C GLU A 195 26.12 -6.51 18.94
N LYS A 196 26.82 -6.94 17.89
CA LYS A 196 28.09 -6.35 17.41
C LYS A 196 27.91 -5.01 16.66
N GLY A 197 26.70 -4.46 16.61
CA GLY A 197 26.41 -3.13 16.08
C GLY A 197 25.86 -3.10 14.65
N LEU A 198 25.75 -4.24 13.96
CA LEU A 198 25.11 -4.29 12.64
C LEU A 198 23.59 -4.03 12.79
N ASP A 199 23.00 -3.21 11.94
CA ASP A 199 21.56 -2.91 12.01
C ASP A 199 20.80 -3.75 10.98
N VAL A 200 20.61 -5.01 11.35
CA VAL A 200 19.78 -5.99 10.65
C VAL A 200 18.36 -5.86 11.17
N ARG A 201 17.38 -5.67 10.28
CA ARG A 201 15.97 -5.48 10.64
C ARG A 201 15.09 -6.50 9.92
N PRO A 202 13.95 -6.88 10.51
CA PRO A 202 13.00 -7.74 9.81
C PRO A 202 12.36 -6.96 8.67
N THR A 203 12.06 -7.66 7.58
CA THR A 203 11.24 -7.15 6.46
C THR A 203 9.92 -7.89 6.36
N ILE A 204 9.69 -8.88 7.23
CA ILE A 204 8.42 -9.59 7.36
C ILE A 204 8.10 -9.69 8.85
N ALA A 205 6.84 -9.54 9.22
CA ALA A 205 6.36 -9.78 10.59
C ALA A 205 5.07 -10.60 10.55
N ILE A 206 4.90 -11.50 11.52
CA ILE A 206 3.81 -12.48 11.52
C ILE A 206 3.09 -12.46 12.87
N THR A 207 1.76 -12.35 12.84
CA THR A 207 0.93 -12.32 14.05
C THR A 207 -0.42 -13.02 13.83
N ARG A 208 -1.23 -13.10 14.88
CA ARG A 208 -2.62 -13.58 14.86
C ARG A 208 -3.55 -12.45 15.27
N ALA A 209 -4.76 -12.44 14.72
CA ALA A 209 -5.78 -11.49 15.10
C ALA A 209 -7.18 -12.07 14.90
N HIS A 210 -8.16 -11.41 15.50
CA HIS A 210 -9.54 -11.50 15.04
C HIS A 210 -9.83 -10.34 14.08
N MET A 211 -10.64 -10.61 13.06
CA MET A 211 -11.09 -9.63 12.09
C MET A 211 -12.62 -9.54 12.14
N THR A 212 -13.14 -8.35 12.40
CA THR A 212 -14.57 -8.08 12.46
C THR A 212 -14.98 -7.26 11.25
N MET A 213 -15.99 -7.70 10.51
CA MET A 213 -16.50 -7.03 9.31
C MET A 213 -18.02 -7.16 9.28
N ALA A 214 -18.70 -6.08 8.91
CA ALA A 214 -20.17 -6.04 8.86
C ALA A 214 -20.73 -7.10 7.91
N GLU A 215 -20.08 -7.35 6.78
CA GLU A 215 -20.51 -8.34 5.80
C GLU A 215 -20.40 -9.78 6.32
N MET A 216 -19.42 -10.07 7.17
CA MET A 216 -19.31 -11.39 7.80
C MET A 216 -20.41 -11.59 8.84
N GLU A 217 -20.78 -10.54 9.59
CA GLU A 217 -21.95 -10.58 10.47
C GLU A 217 -23.24 -10.84 9.69
N MET A 218 -23.43 -10.16 8.56
CA MET A 218 -24.58 -10.39 7.68
C MET A 218 -24.60 -11.82 7.12
N SER A 219 -23.43 -12.34 6.74
CA SER A 219 -23.26 -13.72 6.25
C SER A 219 -23.56 -14.77 7.33
N VAL A 220 -23.31 -14.45 8.59
CA VAL A 220 -23.75 -15.31 9.70
C VAL A 220 -25.26 -15.22 9.91
N LYS A 221 -25.83 -14.01 9.87
CA LYS A 221 -27.27 -13.79 10.05
C LYS A 221 -28.13 -14.42 8.96
N ASN A 222 -27.67 -14.39 7.71
CA ASN A 222 -28.38 -14.98 6.57
C ASN A 222 -28.10 -16.50 6.40
N GLY A 223 -27.16 -17.06 7.19
CA GLY A 223 -26.81 -18.48 7.19
C GLY A 223 -25.82 -18.91 6.11
N THR A 224 -25.25 -18.01 5.31
CA THR A 224 -24.24 -18.37 4.30
C THR A 224 -22.88 -18.72 4.93
N LEU A 225 -22.59 -18.18 6.12
CA LEU A 225 -21.40 -18.46 6.90
C LEU A 225 -21.79 -19.03 8.27
N GLN A 226 -21.24 -20.18 8.64
CA GLN A 226 -21.61 -20.89 9.87
C GLN A 226 -20.67 -20.54 11.01
N VAL A 227 -21.17 -20.42 12.24
CA VAL A 227 -20.31 -20.22 13.43
C VAL A 227 -19.78 -21.57 13.90
N ASP A 228 -18.44 -21.73 13.92
CA ASP A 228 -17.77 -22.98 14.33
C ASP A 228 -16.89 -22.81 15.58
N GLY A 229 -16.78 -21.59 16.11
CA GLY A 229 -15.95 -21.25 17.27
C GLY A 229 -14.45 -21.32 17.03
N LYS A 230 -14.01 -21.56 15.78
CA LYS A 230 -12.60 -21.73 15.39
C LYS A 230 -12.19 -20.76 14.30
N ILE A 231 -12.82 -20.83 13.14
CA ILE A 231 -12.60 -19.92 12.01
C ILE A 231 -13.53 -18.73 12.15
N VAL A 232 -14.82 -19.01 12.38
CA VAL A 232 -15.86 -18.01 12.62
C VAL A 232 -16.20 -18.11 14.10
N VAL A 233 -15.67 -17.17 14.88
CA VAL A 233 -15.51 -17.31 16.33
C VAL A 233 -16.83 -17.09 17.08
N ASN A 234 -17.71 -16.24 16.55
CA ASN A 234 -18.96 -15.89 17.22
C ASN A 234 -20.04 -15.38 16.23
N ASN A 235 -21.23 -15.10 16.76
CA ASN A 235 -22.38 -14.62 16.00
C ASN A 235 -22.22 -13.23 15.37
N ARG A 236 -21.15 -12.49 15.70
CA ARG A 236 -20.79 -11.24 15.01
C ARG A 236 -19.98 -11.48 13.74
N GLY A 237 -19.69 -12.74 13.41
CA GLY A 237 -18.88 -13.08 12.25
C GLY A 237 -17.39 -12.77 12.42
N ASP A 238 -16.91 -12.64 13.67
CA ASP A 238 -15.48 -12.41 13.94
C ASP A 238 -14.65 -13.57 13.37
N LEU A 239 -13.70 -13.29 12.49
CA LEU A 239 -12.87 -14.30 11.84
C LEU A 239 -11.51 -14.43 12.55
N SER A 240 -11.13 -15.65 12.92
CA SER A 240 -9.78 -15.94 13.42
C SER A 240 -8.81 -16.07 12.27
N VAL A 241 -7.79 -15.21 12.24
CA VAL A 241 -6.82 -15.14 11.15
C VAL A 241 -5.40 -15.10 11.66
N SER A 242 -4.53 -15.81 10.95
CA SER A 242 -3.10 -15.56 10.96
C SER A 242 -2.78 -14.50 9.90
N LYS A 243 -1.88 -13.58 10.20
CA LYS A 243 -1.55 -12.48 9.28
C LYS A 243 -0.06 -12.21 9.21
N ALA A 244 0.41 -11.78 8.06
CA ALA A 244 1.80 -11.37 7.86
C ALA A 244 1.86 -10.05 7.10
N ALA A 245 2.79 -9.19 7.50
CA ALA A 245 3.15 -7.97 6.77
C ALA A 245 4.51 -8.20 6.11
N VAL A 246 4.64 -7.81 4.84
CA VAL A 246 5.87 -8.01 4.03
C VAL A 246 6.27 -6.67 3.41
N GLU A 247 7.49 -6.25 3.69
CA GLU A 247 8.16 -5.15 2.99
C GLU A 247 8.86 -5.65 1.73
N PRO A 248 8.84 -4.87 0.64
CA PRO A 248 9.48 -5.25 -0.61
C PRO A 248 11.01 -5.24 -0.49
N VAL A 249 11.64 -6.31 -0.97
CA VAL A 249 13.10 -6.44 -1.03
C VAL A 249 13.44 -7.02 -2.39
N TRP A 250 14.04 -6.21 -3.25
CA TRP A 250 14.29 -6.58 -4.63
C TRP A 250 15.72 -7.05 -4.84
N TYR A 251 15.87 -8.26 -5.34
CA TYR A 251 17.11 -8.74 -5.94
C TYR A 251 17.16 -8.29 -7.40
N LEU A 252 17.92 -7.22 -7.66
CA LEU A 252 17.91 -6.50 -8.94
C LEU A 252 18.19 -7.38 -10.17
N PRO A 253 19.15 -8.33 -10.16
CA PRO A 253 19.36 -9.24 -11.28
C PRO A 253 18.13 -10.11 -11.57
N GLY A 254 17.49 -10.62 -10.52
CA GLY A 254 16.28 -11.44 -10.65
C GLY A 254 15.07 -10.64 -11.13
N VAL A 255 14.89 -9.42 -10.64
CA VAL A 255 13.84 -8.50 -11.10
C VAL A 255 14.03 -8.13 -12.58
N ALA A 256 15.26 -7.80 -12.99
CA ALA A 256 15.57 -7.49 -14.38
C ALA A 256 15.28 -8.68 -15.31
N LYS A 257 15.71 -9.89 -14.92
CA LYS A 257 15.40 -11.13 -15.63
C LYS A 257 13.89 -11.37 -15.74
N ARG A 258 13.13 -11.14 -14.66
CA ARG A 258 11.66 -11.31 -14.65
C ARG A 258 10.96 -10.38 -15.63
N PHE A 259 11.53 -9.20 -15.89
CA PHE A 259 11.03 -8.25 -16.88
C PHE A 259 11.65 -8.43 -18.28
N GLY A 260 12.57 -9.38 -18.47
CA GLY A 260 13.23 -9.60 -19.76
C GLY A 260 14.12 -8.44 -20.19
N ILE A 261 14.69 -7.69 -19.25
CA ILE A 261 15.56 -6.54 -19.50
C ILE A 261 16.92 -6.71 -18.82
N GLU A 262 17.90 -5.94 -19.28
CA GLU A 262 19.21 -5.86 -18.65
C GLU A 262 19.13 -5.18 -17.27
N GLU A 263 19.94 -5.64 -16.30
CA GLU A 263 20.01 -5.05 -14.96
C GLU A 263 20.40 -3.56 -15.01
N SER A 264 21.27 -3.18 -15.94
CA SER A 264 21.70 -1.79 -16.16
C SER A 264 20.54 -0.90 -16.61
N LEU A 265 19.66 -1.40 -17.49
CA LEU A 265 18.48 -0.68 -17.93
C LEU A 265 17.47 -0.52 -16.79
N LEU A 266 17.22 -1.59 -16.02
CA LEU A 266 16.36 -1.53 -14.83
C LEU A 266 16.84 -0.45 -13.86
N ARG A 267 18.13 -0.48 -13.50
CA ARG A 267 18.74 0.49 -12.58
C ARG A 267 18.64 1.92 -13.10
N ARG A 268 18.90 2.12 -14.39
CA ARG A 268 18.81 3.43 -15.03
C ARG A 268 17.40 3.98 -14.99
N ALA A 269 16.41 3.18 -15.39
CA ALA A 269 15.00 3.57 -15.34
C ALA A 269 14.58 3.92 -13.90
N LEU A 270 14.91 3.06 -12.92
CA LEU A 270 14.64 3.33 -11.51
C LEU A 270 15.27 4.63 -11.01
N PHE A 271 16.46 4.99 -11.49
CA PHE A 271 17.12 6.24 -11.10
C PHE A 271 16.54 7.46 -11.82
N GLU A 272 16.44 7.43 -13.15
CA GLU A 272 16.00 8.58 -13.96
C GLU A 272 14.52 8.89 -13.73
N ASP A 273 13.65 7.88 -13.71
CA ASP A 273 12.20 8.05 -13.60
C ASP A 273 11.71 8.30 -12.15
N THR A 274 12.60 8.20 -11.17
CA THR A 274 12.33 8.64 -9.79
C THR A 274 12.96 10.00 -9.46
N GLY A 275 13.42 10.75 -10.48
CA GLY A 275 14.01 12.08 -10.27
C GLY A 275 15.41 12.03 -9.65
N GLY A 276 16.16 10.95 -9.89
CA GLY A 276 17.52 10.77 -9.41
C GLY A 276 17.60 10.24 -7.97
N MET A 277 16.54 9.63 -7.44
CA MET A 277 16.60 8.99 -6.13
C MET A 277 17.58 7.81 -6.16
N TYR A 278 18.33 7.64 -5.07
CA TYR A 278 19.31 6.57 -4.87
C TYR A 278 20.38 6.50 -5.99
N PRO A 279 21.33 7.45 -6.03
CA PRO A 279 22.43 7.43 -7.01
C PRO A 279 23.23 6.12 -7.03
N GLU A 280 23.21 5.35 -5.95
CA GLU A 280 23.77 3.99 -5.84
C GLU A 280 23.23 3.01 -6.89
N LEU A 281 22.02 3.23 -7.41
CA LEU A 281 21.48 2.41 -8.50
C LEU A 281 22.42 2.42 -9.72
N ILE A 282 23.05 3.56 -10.00
CA ILE A 282 24.01 3.76 -11.09
C ILE A 282 25.45 3.49 -10.63
N THR A 283 25.80 4.06 -9.48
CA THR A 283 27.19 4.16 -9.03
C THR A 283 27.68 2.93 -8.27
N ARG A 284 26.79 2.09 -7.74
CA ARG A 284 27.10 0.87 -6.97
C ARG A 284 26.54 -0.39 -7.61
N PRO A 285 27.11 -0.84 -8.75
CA PRO A 285 26.67 -2.08 -9.40
C PRO A 285 26.97 -3.34 -8.56
N ASP A 286 27.83 -3.22 -7.54
CA ASP A 286 28.13 -4.26 -6.56
C ASP A 286 26.98 -4.52 -5.58
N LEU A 287 26.11 -3.53 -5.32
CA LEU A 287 24.94 -3.69 -4.46
C LEU A 287 23.78 -4.29 -5.26
N LYS A 288 23.49 -5.58 -5.07
CA LYS A 288 22.47 -6.31 -5.84
C LYS A 288 21.06 -6.28 -5.26
N VAL A 289 20.90 -5.71 -4.07
CA VAL A 289 19.60 -5.62 -3.38
C VAL A 289 19.14 -4.18 -3.27
N PHE A 290 17.84 -3.97 -3.47
CA PHE A 290 17.16 -2.68 -3.33
C PHE A 290 15.92 -2.83 -2.46
N LEU A 291 15.75 -1.96 -1.47
CA LEU A 291 14.54 -1.83 -0.66
C LEU A 291 13.77 -0.61 -1.17
N PRO A 292 12.86 -0.78 -2.16
CA PRO A 292 12.11 0.34 -2.71
C PRO A 292 11.12 0.89 -1.68
N PRO A 293 10.93 2.23 -1.61
CA PRO A 293 9.98 2.85 -0.70
C PRO A 293 8.54 2.79 -1.23
N ILE A 294 8.07 1.59 -1.57
CA ILE A 294 6.73 1.35 -2.14
C ILE A 294 5.83 0.64 -1.12
N GLY A 295 4.54 0.53 -1.45
CA GLY A 295 3.56 -0.18 -0.64
C GLY A 295 3.93 -1.65 -0.43
N GLY A 296 3.75 -2.13 0.81
CA GLY A 296 4.00 -3.52 1.19
C GLY A 296 2.86 -4.48 0.81
N ILE A 297 2.95 -5.69 1.35
CA ILE A 297 1.96 -6.76 1.17
C ILE A 297 1.43 -7.16 2.55
N SER A 298 0.11 -7.33 2.65
CA SER A 298 -0.54 -7.92 3.81
C SER A 298 -1.13 -9.27 3.44
N ILE A 299 -0.85 -10.29 4.23
CA ILE A 299 -1.35 -11.66 4.03
C ILE A 299 -2.32 -11.97 5.15
N TYR A 300 -3.44 -12.59 4.82
CA TYR A 300 -4.41 -13.11 5.77
C TYR A 300 -4.65 -14.59 5.46
N ILE A 301 -4.52 -15.43 6.48
CA ILE A 301 -4.63 -16.88 6.42
C ILE A 301 -5.76 -17.31 7.33
N PHE A 302 -6.70 -18.05 6.75
CA PHE A 302 -7.89 -18.61 7.40
C PHE A 302 -7.65 -20.11 7.56
N GLY A 303 -7.70 -20.60 8.80
CA GLY A 303 -7.36 -21.99 9.13
C GLY A 303 -5.90 -22.17 9.56
N ASN A 304 -5.41 -23.41 9.49
CA ASN A 304 -4.04 -23.74 9.90
C ASN A 304 -3.03 -23.31 8.80
N PRO A 305 -2.07 -22.39 9.08
CA PRO A 305 -1.05 -21.99 8.11
C PRO A 305 -0.19 -23.15 7.56
N GLU A 306 -0.02 -24.24 8.32
CA GLU A 306 0.74 -25.41 7.85
C GLU A 306 0.11 -26.09 6.63
N TYR A 307 -1.21 -25.96 6.48
CA TYR A 307 -1.97 -26.55 5.36
C TYR A 307 -1.70 -25.84 4.02
N ILE A 308 -1.09 -24.65 4.02
CA ILE A 308 -0.83 -23.87 2.80
C ILE A 308 0.09 -24.63 1.83
N SER A 309 1.07 -25.36 2.36
CA SER A 309 2.06 -26.10 1.56
C SER A 309 1.74 -27.59 1.37
N ASP A 310 0.66 -28.07 2.01
CA ASP A 310 0.18 -29.46 1.93
C ASP A 310 -0.81 -29.62 0.76
N THR A 311 -0.37 -30.33 -0.27
CA THR A 311 -1.17 -30.55 -1.49
C THR A 311 -2.40 -31.44 -1.30
N SER A 312 -2.51 -32.13 -0.16
CA SER A 312 -3.70 -32.93 0.21
C SER A 312 -4.85 -32.06 0.74
N LYS A 313 -4.55 -30.83 1.18
CA LYS A 313 -5.54 -29.86 1.65
C LYS A 313 -5.99 -28.98 0.49
N LYS A 314 -7.26 -28.58 0.51
CA LYS A 314 -7.81 -27.62 -0.46
C LYS A 314 -7.41 -26.20 -0.10
N LEU A 315 -6.93 -25.45 -1.07
CA LEU A 315 -6.50 -24.06 -0.92
C LEU A 315 -7.35 -23.11 -1.77
N THR A 316 -8.01 -22.15 -1.11
CA THR A 316 -8.69 -21.02 -1.75
C THR A 316 -7.81 -19.78 -1.66
N LEU A 317 -7.55 -19.12 -2.78
CA LEU A 317 -6.69 -17.94 -2.88
C LEU A 317 -7.44 -16.74 -3.47
N ARG A 318 -7.25 -15.57 -2.86
CA ARG A 318 -7.50 -14.26 -3.49
C ARG A 318 -6.24 -13.42 -3.47
N VAL A 319 -5.83 -12.94 -4.63
CA VAL A 319 -4.84 -11.87 -4.76
C VAL A 319 -5.56 -10.57 -5.03
N HIS A 320 -5.48 -9.63 -4.10
CA HIS A 320 -6.16 -8.35 -4.13
C HIS A 320 -5.15 -7.22 -4.31
N ASP A 321 -5.45 -6.27 -5.21
CA ASP A 321 -4.69 -5.01 -5.29
C ASP A 321 -5.55 -3.93 -4.62
N GLU A 322 -4.92 -3.11 -3.80
CA GLU A 322 -5.54 -2.04 -3.01
C GLU A 322 -6.42 -1.12 -3.87
N CYS A 323 -7.60 -0.83 -3.33
CA CYS A 323 -8.51 0.19 -3.82
C CYS A 323 -9.15 0.88 -2.61
N ASN A 324 -8.44 1.83 -2.00
CA ASN A 324 -8.81 2.51 -0.76
C ASN A 324 -10.27 3.00 -0.76
N GLY A 325 -10.68 3.71 -1.81
CA GLY A 325 -12.05 4.23 -1.95
C GLY A 325 -13.15 3.16 -1.90
N SER A 326 -12.90 1.96 -2.42
CA SER A 326 -13.88 0.86 -2.36
C SER A 326 -13.67 0.02 -1.10
N ASP A 327 -12.45 -0.42 -0.86
CA ASP A 327 -12.09 -1.34 0.22
C ASP A 327 -12.42 -0.77 1.60
N VAL A 328 -12.22 0.54 1.81
CA VAL A 328 -12.46 1.20 3.11
C VAL A 328 -13.82 1.89 3.15
N PHE A 329 -14.16 2.65 2.11
CA PHE A 329 -15.33 3.55 2.11
C PHE A 329 -16.54 3.03 1.31
N GLY A 330 -16.44 1.86 0.67
CA GLY A 330 -17.59 1.22 0.02
C GLY A 330 -18.04 1.89 -1.27
N SER A 331 -17.15 2.57 -2.00
CA SER A 331 -17.47 3.13 -3.33
C SER A 331 -18.05 2.07 -4.27
N ASP A 332 -19.14 2.44 -4.95
CA ASP A 332 -19.95 1.66 -5.90
C ASP A 332 -19.46 1.73 -7.37
N ILE A 333 -18.42 2.53 -7.62
CA ILE A 333 -17.83 2.76 -8.96
C ILE A 333 -17.00 1.54 -9.43
N CYS A 334 -16.56 0.68 -8.51
CA CYS A 334 -15.79 -0.51 -8.85
C CYS A 334 -16.15 -1.73 -7.98
N THR A 335 -15.75 -2.91 -8.46
CA THR A 335 -16.04 -4.19 -7.80
C THR A 335 -15.00 -4.63 -6.79
N CYS A 336 -14.07 -3.75 -6.40
CA CYS A 336 -12.94 -4.12 -5.54
C CYS A 336 -13.39 -4.66 -4.17
N ARG A 337 -14.19 -3.91 -3.41
CA ARG A 337 -14.69 -4.38 -2.11
C ARG A 337 -15.61 -5.60 -2.24
N PRO A 338 -16.66 -5.63 -3.09
CA PRO A 338 -17.50 -6.81 -3.22
C PRO A 338 -16.71 -8.10 -3.46
N TYR A 339 -15.67 -8.03 -4.30
CA TYR A 339 -14.83 -9.19 -4.59
C TYR A 339 -13.85 -9.53 -3.45
N LEU A 340 -13.38 -8.52 -2.69
CA LEU A 340 -12.59 -8.76 -1.48
C LEU A 340 -13.42 -9.48 -0.42
N ILE A 341 -14.64 -9.02 -0.16
CA ILE A 341 -15.57 -9.62 0.80
C ILE A 341 -15.92 -11.05 0.40
N TYR A 342 -16.28 -11.27 -0.87
CA TYR A 342 -16.54 -12.61 -1.40
C TYR A 342 -15.33 -13.53 -1.24
N GLY A 343 -14.12 -13.02 -1.54
CA GLY A 343 -12.89 -13.77 -1.34
C GLY A 343 -12.63 -14.15 0.12
N ILE A 344 -12.90 -13.24 1.06
CA ILE A 344 -12.78 -13.49 2.50
C ILE A 344 -13.76 -14.56 2.96
N GLU A 345 -15.03 -14.48 2.56
CA GLU A 345 -16.07 -15.46 2.91
C GLU A 345 -15.72 -16.86 2.37
N GLU A 346 -15.29 -16.95 1.10
CA GLU A 346 -14.90 -18.23 0.48
C GLU A 346 -13.61 -18.81 1.10
N CYS A 347 -12.67 -17.96 1.53
CA CYS A 347 -11.49 -18.37 2.28
C CYS A 347 -11.89 -18.92 3.66
N ALA A 348 -12.80 -18.25 4.36
CA ALA A 348 -13.32 -18.73 5.64
C ALA A 348 -14.00 -20.09 5.46
N LYS A 349 -14.97 -20.22 4.55
CA LYS A 349 -15.66 -21.49 4.23
C LYS A 349 -14.68 -22.62 3.90
N GLN A 350 -13.65 -22.34 3.09
CA GLN A 350 -12.64 -23.34 2.75
C GLN A 350 -11.89 -23.85 3.99
N ALA A 351 -11.58 -22.95 4.93
CA ALA A 351 -10.96 -23.30 6.19
C ALA A 351 -11.89 -24.14 7.10
N GLN A 352 -13.19 -23.80 7.15
CA GLN A 352 -14.18 -24.58 7.92
C GLN A 352 -14.33 -26.01 7.40
N GLN A 353 -14.18 -26.20 6.09
CA GLN A 353 -14.21 -27.51 5.41
C GLN A 353 -12.91 -28.31 5.58
N GLY A 354 -11.99 -27.87 6.43
CA GLY A 354 -10.71 -28.56 6.71
C GLY A 354 -9.60 -28.27 5.70
N GLY A 355 -9.78 -27.27 4.84
CA GLY A 355 -8.75 -26.71 3.97
C GLY A 355 -8.10 -25.46 4.56
N VAL A 356 -7.65 -24.56 3.69
CA VAL A 356 -7.05 -23.27 4.07
C VAL A 356 -7.46 -22.18 3.08
N GLY A 357 -7.73 -20.99 3.61
CA GLY A 357 -8.00 -19.78 2.83
C GLY A 357 -6.84 -18.80 2.92
N VAL A 358 -6.46 -18.16 1.82
CA VAL A 358 -5.39 -17.16 1.78
C VAL A 358 -5.85 -15.92 1.00
N ILE A 359 -5.73 -14.76 1.61
CA ILE A 359 -5.85 -13.46 0.96
C ILE A 359 -4.47 -12.81 0.96
N VAL A 360 -4.02 -12.38 -0.22
CA VAL A 360 -2.80 -11.57 -0.37
C VAL A 360 -3.21 -10.19 -0.87
N TYR A 361 -3.03 -9.18 -0.04
CA TYR A 361 -3.41 -7.80 -0.29
C TYR A 361 -2.16 -6.97 -0.63
N PHE A 362 -2.06 -6.53 -1.88
CA PHE A 362 -0.98 -5.70 -2.38
C PHE A 362 -1.36 -4.22 -2.33
N ARG A 363 -0.51 -3.40 -1.72
CA ARG A 363 -0.72 -1.94 -1.65
C ARG A 363 -0.30 -1.23 -2.94
N LYS A 364 -1.11 -1.45 -3.98
CA LYS A 364 -0.92 -0.99 -5.36
C LYS A 364 -2.15 -0.25 -5.88
N GLU A 365 -2.49 0.86 -5.21
CA GLU A 365 -3.63 1.71 -5.56
C GLU A 365 -3.64 2.13 -7.04
N GLY A 366 -4.84 2.18 -7.63
CA GLY A 366 -5.04 2.73 -8.97
C GLY A 366 -4.26 2.01 -10.07
N ARG A 367 -4.06 0.68 -9.95
CA ARG A 367 -3.19 -0.09 -10.86
C ARG A 367 -1.73 0.38 -10.84
N ALA A 368 -1.25 0.76 -9.66
CA ALA A 368 0.06 1.38 -9.45
C ALA A 368 0.25 2.75 -10.14
N LEU A 369 -0.84 3.42 -10.53
CA LEU A 369 -0.83 4.82 -11.01
C LEU A 369 -1.06 5.85 -9.89
N GLY A 370 -1.48 5.39 -8.71
CA GLY A 370 -1.86 6.24 -7.59
C GLY A 370 -3.28 6.80 -7.69
N GLU A 371 -3.74 7.36 -6.58
CA GLU A 371 -5.12 7.81 -6.38
C GLU A 371 -5.47 9.06 -7.19
N VAL A 372 -4.53 10.01 -7.33
CA VAL A 372 -4.74 11.25 -8.12
C VAL A 372 -5.06 10.90 -9.57
N THR A 373 -4.23 10.07 -10.20
CA THR A 373 -4.42 9.64 -11.59
C THR A 373 -5.74 8.89 -11.76
N LYS A 374 -6.09 8.01 -10.80
CA LYS A 374 -7.37 7.31 -10.78
C LYS A 374 -8.56 8.27 -10.80
N TYR A 375 -8.55 9.32 -9.98
CA TYR A 375 -9.63 10.30 -9.94
C TYR A 375 -9.70 11.16 -11.21
N LEU A 376 -8.55 11.53 -11.78
CA LEU A 376 -8.51 12.19 -13.09
C LEU A 376 -9.15 11.31 -14.17
N VAL A 377 -8.87 10.00 -14.17
CA VAL A 377 -9.48 9.04 -15.10
C VAL A 377 -11.00 8.93 -14.87
N TYR A 378 -11.47 8.87 -13.62
CA TYR A 378 -12.91 8.85 -13.34
C TYR A 378 -13.61 10.11 -13.83
N ASN A 379 -13.05 11.28 -13.57
CA ASN A 379 -13.58 12.55 -14.05
C ASN A 379 -13.62 12.60 -15.59
N ALA A 380 -12.54 12.15 -16.24
CA ALA A 380 -12.47 12.12 -17.71
C ALA A 380 -13.46 11.12 -18.33
N ARG A 381 -13.71 9.99 -17.66
CA ARG A 381 -14.72 8.99 -18.08
C ARG A 381 -16.13 9.55 -17.99
N LYS A 382 -16.48 10.23 -16.90
CA LYS A 382 -17.82 10.80 -16.72
C LYS A 382 -18.07 12.01 -17.65
N ARG A 383 -17.05 12.83 -17.93
CA ARG A 383 -17.17 14.05 -18.76
C ARG A 383 -17.03 13.85 -20.26
N GLN A 384 -16.74 12.64 -20.72
CA GLN A 384 -16.59 12.41 -22.16
C GLN A 384 -17.93 12.45 -22.89
N THR A 385 -17.90 12.87 -24.16
CA THR A 385 -19.06 12.78 -25.04
C THR A 385 -19.56 11.32 -25.09
N GLY A 386 -20.83 11.11 -24.78
CA GLY A 386 -21.44 9.77 -24.71
C GLY A 386 -21.48 9.13 -23.31
N GLY A 387 -20.87 9.78 -22.31
CA GLY A 387 -20.89 9.33 -20.90
C GLY A 387 -19.87 8.23 -20.60
N ASP A 388 -19.96 7.65 -19.41
CA ASP A 388 -19.06 6.58 -18.97
C ASP A 388 -19.47 5.22 -19.55
N THR A 389 -18.94 4.89 -20.73
CA THR A 389 -19.22 3.64 -21.46
C THR A 389 -18.13 2.59 -21.27
N ALA A 390 -18.51 1.31 -21.32
CA ALA A 390 -17.55 0.21 -21.20
C ALA A 390 -16.50 0.21 -22.34
N SER A 391 -16.92 0.59 -23.55
CA SER A 391 -16.03 0.69 -24.73
C SER A 391 -14.86 1.67 -24.55
N ASN A 392 -15.05 2.75 -23.80
CA ASN A 392 -14.05 3.81 -23.59
C ASN A 392 -13.28 3.67 -22.27
N TYR A 393 -13.58 2.64 -21.48
CA TYR A 393 -13.06 2.47 -20.12
C TYR A 393 -11.52 2.53 -20.05
N PHE A 394 -10.82 1.84 -20.95
CA PHE A 394 -9.35 1.85 -20.99
C PHE A 394 -8.77 3.05 -21.73
N LEU A 395 -9.49 3.59 -22.72
CA LEU A 395 -9.02 4.71 -23.54
C LEU A 395 -8.65 5.93 -22.68
N ARG A 396 -9.50 6.27 -21.70
CA ARG A 396 -9.22 7.41 -20.80
C ARG A 396 -8.04 7.17 -19.88
N THR A 397 -7.81 5.92 -19.49
CA THR A 397 -6.62 5.56 -18.72
C THR A 397 -5.37 5.78 -19.57
N GLU A 398 -5.35 5.29 -20.81
CA GLU A 398 -4.21 5.47 -21.72
C GLU A 398 -3.95 6.94 -22.06
N CYS A 399 -5.00 7.75 -22.29
CA CYS A 399 -4.84 9.17 -22.58
C CYS A 399 -4.17 9.94 -21.43
N ILE A 400 -4.42 9.56 -20.18
CA ILE A 400 -3.90 10.28 -18.99
C ILE A 400 -2.59 9.68 -18.51
N ALA A 401 -2.49 8.35 -18.44
CA ALA A 401 -1.37 7.63 -17.85
C ALA A 401 -0.37 7.09 -18.88
N GLY A 402 -0.68 7.15 -20.18
CA GLY A 402 0.12 6.57 -21.26
C GLY A 402 0.04 5.04 -21.37
N VAL A 403 -0.54 4.36 -20.37
CA VAL A 403 -0.66 2.89 -20.30
C VAL A 403 -1.96 2.48 -19.59
N LYS A 404 -2.46 1.27 -19.86
CA LYS A 404 -3.68 0.73 -19.21
C LYS A 404 -3.47 0.24 -17.78
N ASP A 405 -2.25 -0.22 -17.46
CA ASP A 405 -1.90 -0.91 -16.22
C ASP A 405 -0.39 -0.81 -15.96
N MET A 406 0.01 -0.38 -14.76
CA MET A 406 1.40 -0.37 -14.30
C MET A 406 1.66 -1.42 -13.21
N ARG A 407 0.69 -2.31 -12.94
CA ARG A 407 0.89 -3.41 -12.00
C ARG A 407 1.80 -4.43 -12.64
N PHE A 408 3.03 -4.46 -12.16
CA PHE A 408 3.97 -5.54 -12.44
C PHE A 408 3.53 -6.83 -11.71
N GLN A 409 2.54 -7.52 -12.28
CA GLN A 409 2.03 -8.80 -11.76
C GLN A 409 3.08 -9.90 -11.82
N ALA A 410 4.14 -9.74 -12.63
CA ALA A 410 5.22 -10.70 -12.73
C ALA A 410 5.95 -10.94 -11.40
N LEU A 411 5.97 -9.98 -10.45
CA LEU A 411 6.57 -10.13 -9.11
C LEU A 411 5.57 -10.66 -8.06
N MET A 412 4.27 -10.65 -8.37
CA MET A 412 3.22 -11.03 -7.43
C MET A 412 3.33 -12.47 -6.89
N PRO A 413 3.73 -13.49 -7.69
CA PRO A 413 3.80 -14.87 -7.21
C PRO A 413 4.86 -15.12 -6.13
N ASP A 414 5.84 -14.23 -5.97
CA ASP A 414 6.97 -14.42 -5.05
C ASP A 414 6.52 -14.66 -3.61
N VAL A 415 5.44 -14.01 -3.17
CA VAL A 415 4.85 -14.23 -1.84
C VAL A 415 4.12 -15.57 -1.72
N LEU A 416 3.56 -16.08 -2.82
CA LEU A 416 2.96 -17.42 -2.85
C LEU A 416 4.04 -18.50 -2.77
N HIS A 417 5.17 -18.28 -3.45
CA HIS A 417 6.37 -19.10 -3.31
C HIS A 417 6.96 -19.03 -1.91
N TRP A 418 6.94 -17.87 -1.27
CA TRP A 418 7.36 -17.70 0.12
C TRP A 418 6.49 -18.51 1.09
N LEU A 419 5.17 -18.52 0.89
CA LEU A 419 4.22 -19.34 1.64
C LEU A 419 4.31 -20.85 1.32
N GLY A 420 5.11 -21.24 0.32
CA GLY A 420 5.27 -22.64 -0.08
C GLY A 420 4.07 -23.22 -0.84
N ILE A 421 3.23 -22.36 -1.45
CA ILE A 421 2.06 -22.78 -2.22
C ILE A 421 2.52 -23.57 -3.46
N LYS A 422 2.00 -24.79 -3.60
CA LYS A 422 2.32 -25.69 -4.73
C LYS A 422 1.17 -25.89 -5.71
N LYS A 423 -0.06 -25.58 -5.29
CA LYS A 423 -1.30 -25.74 -6.07
C LYS A 423 -2.37 -24.85 -5.45
N ILE A 424 -3.21 -24.24 -6.28
CA ILE A 424 -4.40 -23.51 -5.84
C ILE A 424 -5.63 -24.26 -6.35
N ASP A 425 -6.49 -24.71 -5.45
CA ASP A 425 -7.73 -25.40 -5.83
C ASP A 425 -8.74 -24.39 -6.36
N ARG A 426 -8.91 -23.26 -5.68
CA ARG A 426 -9.87 -22.22 -6.09
C ARG A 426 -9.22 -20.84 -6.04
N MET A 427 -9.12 -20.18 -7.19
CA MET A 427 -8.67 -18.79 -7.28
C MET A 427 -9.86 -17.86 -7.48
N MET A 428 -10.11 -16.98 -6.51
CA MET A 428 -11.14 -15.94 -6.59
C MET A 428 -10.64 -14.80 -7.48
N SER A 429 -10.67 -14.96 -8.80
CA SER A 429 -10.21 -13.92 -9.73
C SER A 429 -10.69 -14.11 -11.17
N MET A 430 -11.07 -13.00 -11.79
CA MET A 430 -11.31 -12.89 -13.23
C MET A 430 -10.06 -12.43 -14.02
N SER A 431 -9.00 -12.01 -13.32
CA SER A 431 -7.83 -11.40 -13.98
C SER A 431 -6.93 -12.44 -14.65
N ASN A 432 -6.81 -12.36 -15.97
CA ASN A 432 -5.84 -13.19 -16.71
C ASN A 432 -4.40 -12.85 -16.33
N MET A 433 -4.07 -11.56 -16.16
CA MET A 433 -2.72 -11.16 -15.75
C MET A 433 -2.28 -11.82 -14.43
N LYS A 434 -3.19 -11.92 -13.45
CA LYS A 434 -2.89 -12.62 -12.18
C LYS A 434 -2.78 -14.12 -12.38
N TYR A 435 -3.70 -14.71 -13.14
CA TYR A 435 -3.69 -16.14 -13.46
C TYR A 435 -2.40 -16.56 -14.17
N GLU A 436 -2.05 -15.88 -15.26
CA GLU A 436 -0.87 -16.13 -16.08
C GLU A 436 0.41 -15.95 -15.28
N ALA A 437 0.51 -14.91 -14.44
CA ALA A 437 1.66 -14.72 -13.56
C ALA A 437 1.84 -15.91 -12.59
N ILE A 438 0.76 -16.39 -11.97
CA ILE A 438 0.80 -17.50 -11.01
C ILE A 438 1.16 -18.81 -11.71
N VAL A 439 0.44 -19.17 -12.77
CA VAL A 439 0.68 -20.41 -13.53
C VAL A 439 2.04 -20.40 -14.19
N GLY A 440 2.43 -19.27 -14.80
CA GLY A 440 3.76 -19.07 -15.40
C GLY A 440 4.90 -19.15 -14.39
N SER A 441 4.65 -18.87 -13.12
CA SER A 441 5.62 -19.09 -12.04
C SER A 441 5.73 -20.55 -11.56
N GLY A 442 4.86 -21.43 -12.09
CA GLY A 442 4.83 -22.87 -11.80
C GLY A 442 3.82 -23.31 -10.75
N ILE A 443 2.84 -22.48 -10.40
CA ILE A 443 1.76 -22.84 -9.45
C ILE A 443 0.48 -23.11 -10.26
N PRO A 444 0.05 -24.38 -10.42
CA PRO A 444 -1.19 -24.70 -11.12
C PRO A 444 -2.42 -24.20 -10.34
N ILE A 445 -3.42 -23.74 -11.08
CA ILE A 445 -4.73 -23.33 -10.58
C ILE A 445 -5.77 -24.30 -11.15
N VAL A 446 -6.56 -24.94 -10.28
CA VAL A 446 -7.58 -25.92 -10.67
C VAL A 446 -8.86 -25.23 -11.13
N GLU A 447 -9.36 -24.29 -10.35
CA GLU A 447 -10.60 -23.55 -10.62
C GLU A 447 -10.38 -22.04 -10.51
N ARG A 448 -10.87 -21.29 -11.50
CA ARG A 448 -11.00 -19.84 -11.44
C ARG A 448 -12.45 -19.51 -11.14
N VAL A 449 -12.70 -18.77 -10.07
CA VAL A 449 -14.05 -18.41 -9.63
C VAL A 449 -14.26 -16.92 -9.85
N PRO A 450 -15.22 -16.52 -10.71
CA PRO A 450 -15.56 -15.11 -10.93
C PRO A 450 -16.30 -14.54 -9.71
N ILE A 451 -16.51 -13.22 -9.70
CA ILE A 451 -17.43 -12.62 -8.73
C ILE A 451 -18.87 -13.02 -9.10
N PRO A 452 -19.74 -13.36 -8.14
CA PRO A 452 -21.17 -13.58 -8.38
C PRO A 452 -21.85 -12.34 -8.94
N GLU A 453 -22.82 -12.53 -9.84
CA GLU A 453 -23.52 -11.45 -10.56
C GLU A 453 -24.28 -10.52 -9.58
N GLU A 454 -24.89 -11.10 -8.55
CA GLU A 454 -25.62 -10.40 -7.51
C GLU A 454 -24.74 -9.50 -6.61
N LEU A 455 -23.41 -9.65 -6.68
CA LEU A 455 -22.45 -8.84 -5.94
C LEU A 455 -21.83 -7.73 -6.80
N ILE A 456 -22.23 -7.58 -8.07
CA ILE A 456 -21.75 -6.53 -8.96
C ILE A 456 -22.67 -5.31 -8.82
N PRO A 457 -22.19 -4.16 -8.29
CA PRO A 457 -22.96 -2.93 -8.27
C PRO A 457 -23.30 -2.44 -9.69
N ASP A 458 -24.44 -1.78 -9.86
CA ASP A 458 -24.92 -1.35 -11.19
C ASP A 458 -23.93 -0.42 -11.92
N ASP A 459 -23.40 0.60 -11.24
CA ASP A 459 -22.41 1.54 -11.83
C ASP A 459 -21.07 0.84 -12.15
N SER A 460 -20.77 -0.28 -11.46
CA SER A 460 -19.59 -1.09 -11.70
C SER A 460 -19.70 -2.03 -12.91
N ARG A 461 -20.88 -2.19 -13.53
CA ARG A 461 -21.05 -3.01 -14.75
C ARG A 461 -20.18 -2.51 -15.89
N VAL A 462 -20.05 -1.20 -16.03
CA VAL A 462 -19.13 -0.54 -16.99
C VAL A 462 -17.71 -1.11 -16.90
N GLU A 463 -17.22 -1.31 -15.67
CA GLU A 463 -15.90 -1.86 -15.43
C GLU A 463 -15.83 -3.36 -15.77
N ILE A 464 -16.80 -4.14 -15.32
CA ILE A 464 -16.78 -5.60 -15.50
C ILE A 464 -16.89 -5.96 -16.98
N ASP A 465 -17.82 -5.35 -17.70
CA ASP A 465 -18.05 -5.63 -19.12
C ASP A 465 -16.84 -5.20 -19.97
N ALA A 466 -16.25 -4.04 -19.66
CA ALA A 466 -15.01 -3.60 -20.29
C ALA A 466 -13.85 -4.58 -20.06
N LYS A 467 -13.74 -5.11 -18.83
CA LYS A 467 -12.70 -6.09 -18.47
C LYS A 467 -12.89 -7.41 -19.19
N ILE A 468 -14.12 -7.93 -19.25
CA ILE A 468 -14.46 -9.16 -19.96
C ILE A 468 -14.13 -9.00 -21.45
N ALA A 469 -14.51 -7.87 -22.06
CA ALA A 469 -14.19 -7.56 -23.44
C ALA A 469 -12.67 -7.44 -23.70
N ALA A 470 -11.91 -6.94 -22.72
CA ALA A 470 -10.44 -6.91 -22.75
C ALA A 470 -9.79 -8.27 -22.42
N GLY A 471 -10.58 -9.34 -22.31
CA GLY A 471 -10.12 -10.72 -22.17
C GLY A 471 -10.17 -11.28 -20.74
N TYR A 472 -10.73 -10.58 -19.75
CA TYR A 472 -10.88 -11.15 -18.40
C TYR A 472 -11.78 -12.39 -18.44
N PHE A 473 -11.46 -13.36 -17.58
CA PHE A 473 -12.21 -14.61 -17.48
C PHE A 473 -13.62 -14.39 -16.95
N THR A 474 -14.59 -15.02 -17.61
CA THR A 474 -15.99 -15.09 -17.19
C THR A 474 -16.52 -16.49 -17.51
N SER A 475 -17.52 -16.95 -16.75
CA SER A 475 -18.30 -18.14 -17.07
C SER A 475 -19.43 -17.86 -18.07
N GLY A 476 -19.73 -16.59 -18.35
CA GLY A 476 -20.76 -16.14 -19.29
C GLY A 476 -20.21 -15.78 -20.68
N THR A 477 -21.07 -15.22 -21.54
CA THR A 477 -20.72 -14.72 -22.87
C THR A 477 -20.17 -13.29 -22.82
N ALA A 478 -19.09 -13.03 -23.56
CA ALA A 478 -18.57 -11.68 -23.74
C ALA A 478 -19.49 -10.86 -24.65
N LEU A 479 -19.75 -9.61 -24.27
CA LEU A 479 -20.55 -8.66 -25.05
C LEU A 479 -19.79 -8.22 -26.32
N THR A 480 -20.55 -7.94 -27.38
CA THR A 480 -20.06 -7.33 -28.62
C THR A 480 -19.72 -5.84 -28.42
N ASN A 481 -18.93 -5.26 -29.33
CA ASN A 481 -18.58 -3.84 -29.25
C ASN A 481 -19.80 -2.91 -29.30
N GLU A 482 -20.87 -3.29 -30.01
CA GLU A 482 -22.12 -2.52 -30.06
C GLU A 482 -22.84 -2.56 -28.70
N GLU A 483 -22.92 -3.73 -28.07
CA GLU A 483 -23.51 -3.90 -26.74
C GLU A 483 -22.72 -3.15 -25.65
N LEU A 484 -21.39 -3.12 -25.74
CA LEU A 484 -20.53 -2.37 -24.80
C LEU A 484 -20.76 -0.85 -24.84
N THR A 485 -21.27 -0.30 -25.94
CA THR A 485 -21.63 1.13 -26.00
C THR A 485 -22.93 1.45 -25.28
N GLN A 486 -23.78 0.44 -25.06
CA GLN A 486 -25.05 0.57 -24.35
C GLN A 486 -24.87 0.45 -22.83
N VAL A 487 -23.80 -0.20 -22.37
CA VAL A 487 -23.44 -0.24 -20.94
C VAL A 487 -22.91 1.12 -20.53
N LYS A 488 -23.73 1.86 -19.76
CA LYS A 488 -23.43 3.20 -19.26
C LYS A 488 -23.51 3.26 -17.75
N GLY A 489 -22.54 3.94 -17.15
CA GLY A 489 -22.60 4.32 -15.73
C GLY A 489 -23.48 5.55 -15.53
N ARG A 490 -23.68 5.96 -14.27
CA ARG A 490 -24.42 7.18 -13.91
C ARG A 490 -23.89 8.42 -14.64
N ASP A 491 -24.77 9.32 -15.00
CA ASP A 491 -24.40 10.58 -15.64
C ASP A 491 -23.77 11.55 -14.62
N TRP A 492 -23.06 12.56 -15.13
CA TRP A 492 -22.43 13.58 -14.27
C TRP A 492 -23.46 14.35 -13.44
N GLU A 493 -24.63 14.63 -14.03
CA GLU A 493 -25.72 15.38 -13.41
C GLU A 493 -26.36 14.60 -12.25
N ASP A 494 -26.37 13.26 -12.30
CA ASP A 494 -26.89 12.40 -11.23
C ASP A 494 -26.04 12.44 -9.94
N ILE A 495 -24.81 12.96 -10.01
CA ILE A 495 -23.87 13.06 -8.89
C ILE A 495 -24.00 14.42 -8.17
N GLU A 496 -24.60 15.43 -8.81
CA GLU A 496 -24.73 16.79 -8.25
C GLU A 496 -25.88 16.95 -7.22
N HIS A 497 -26.49 15.85 -6.75
CA HIS A 497 -27.68 15.85 -5.89
C HIS A 497 -27.49 15.19 -4.54
#